data_AF-A0A847ZWP5-F1
#
_entry.id   AF-A0A847ZWP5-F1
#
_cell.length_a   1.000
_cell.length_b   1.000
_cell.length_c   1.000
_cell.angle_alpha   90.00
_cell.angle_beta   90.00
_cell.angle_gamma   90.00
#
_symmetry.space_group_name_H-M   'P 1'
#
loop_
_entity.id
_entity.type
_entity.pdbx_description
1 polymer ?
#
loop_
_entity_poly.entity_id
_entity_poly.type
_entity_poly.pdbx_seq_one_letter_code
_entity_poly.pdbx_strand_id
1 'polypeptide(L)' 'MKLVFTADEVAAVLQMPRPEFERVRPRLEAVGFPPPITGLTDRWSIINVINWVNSDGRPNTPPQPSYASNSTLLS' A
#
# COMPACT_ATOMS: atom_id res chain seq x y z
N MET A 1 8.52 -10.32 15.74
CA MET A 1 8.17 -10.29 14.30
C MET A 1 8.15 -8.85 13.84
N LYS A 2 8.73 -8.55 12.68
CA LYS A 2 8.74 -7.19 12.12
C LYS A 2 7.51 -7.01 11.23
N LEU A 3 6.75 -5.93 11.42
CA LEU A 3 5.48 -5.68 10.73
C LEU A 3 5.53 -4.48 9.76
N VAL A 4 6.63 -3.73 9.78
CA VAL A 4 6.77 -2.49 9.02
C VAL A 4 8.10 -2.43 8.27
N PHE A 5 8.08 -1.87 7.06
CA PHE A 5 9.28 -1.50 6.30
C PHE A 5 9.69 -0.04 6.56
N THR A 6 11.00 0.21 6.55
CA THR A 6 11.60 1.54 6.35
C THR A 6 11.54 1.97 4.89
N ALA A 7 11.84 3.24 4.61
CA ALA A 7 12.05 3.72 3.24
C ALA A 7 13.13 2.93 2.48
N ASP A 8 14.25 2.61 3.13
CA ASP A 8 15.32 1.78 2.54
C ASP A 8 14.83 0.38 2.16
N GLU A 9 14.00 -0.24 3.01
CA GLU A 9 13.46 -1.57 2.75
C GLU A 9 12.41 -1.56 1.65
N VAL A 10 11.54 -0.54 1.62
CA VAL A 10 10.61 -0.37 0.51
C VAL A 10 11.38 -0.19 -0.80
N ALA A 11 12.40 0.67 -0.82
CA ALA A 11 13.23 0.87 -2.00
C ALA A 11 13.92 -0.42 -2.45
N ALA A 12 14.44 -1.22 -1.51
CA ALA A 12 15.04 -2.52 -1.78
C ALA A 12 14.02 -3.52 -2.38
N VAL A 13 12.79 -3.56 -1.87
CA VAL A 13 11.71 -4.40 -2.42
C VAL A 13 11.36 -3.97 -3.84
N LEU A 14 11.35 -2.66 -4.10
CA LEU A 14 11.13 -2.08 -5.44
C LEU A 14 12.37 -2.14 -6.34
N GLN A 15 13.46 -2.77 -5.87
CA GLN A 15 14.73 -2.90 -6.58
C GLN A 15 15.30 -1.57 -7.10
N MET A 16 15.14 -0.50 -6.32
CA MET A 16 15.63 0.84 -6.67
C MET A 16 16.38 1.51 -5.52
N PRO A 17 17.26 2.49 -5.80
CA PRO A 17 17.91 3.29 -4.76
C PRO A 17 16.90 4.11 -3.94
N ARG A 18 17.15 4.28 -2.64
CA ARG A 18 16.30 5.11 -1.76
C ARG A 18 16.05 6.54 -2.29
N PRO A 19 17.05 7.29 -2.79
CA PRO A 19 16.79 8.62 -3.35
C PRO A 19 15.85 8.61 -4.56
N GLU A 20 15.89 7.53 -5.33
CA GLU A 20 14.99 7.37 -6.46
C GLU A 20 13.57 7.05 -5.99
N PHE A 21 13.42 6.16 -5.01
CA PHE A 21 12.14 5.88 -4.37
C PHE A 21 11.48 7.16 -3.82
N GLU A 22 12.22 7.99 -3.07
CA GLU A 22 11.69 9.25 -2.52
C GLU A 22 11.21 10.20 -3.62
N ARG A 23 11.94 10.25 -4.76
CA ARG A 23 11.57 11.07 -5.93
C ARG A 23 10.31 10.55 -6.63
N VAL A 24 10.13 9.23 -6.75
CA VAL A 24 8.98 8.64 -7.46
C VAL A 24 7.81 8.32 -6.55
N ARG A 25 7.98 8.35 -5.22
CA ARG A 25 6.93 8.04 -4.22
C ARG A 25 5.61 8.75 -4.49
N PRO A 26 5.55 10.07 -4.74
CA PRO A 26 4.28 10.74 -5.02
C PRO A 26 3.55 10.16 -6.25
N ARG A 27 4.31 9.74 -7.26
CA ARG A 27 3.76 9.10 -8.46
C ARG A 27 3.30 7.67 -8.18
N LEU A 28 4.03 6.93 -7.35
CA LEU A 28 3.63 5.59 -6.91
C LEU A 28 2.34 5.66 -6.09
N GLU A 29 2.23 6.60 -5.15
CA GLU A 29 1.01 6.81 -4.35
C GLU A 29 -0.18 7.17 -5.24
N ALA A 30 0.02 7.98 -6.29
CA ALA A 30 -1.02 8.31 -7.27
C ALA A 30 -1.54 7.09 -8.06
N VAL A 31 -0.76 6.01 -8.18
CA VAL A 31 -1.18 4.74 -8.80
C VAL A 31 -1.57 3.67 -7.77
N GLY A 32 -1.76 4.06 -6.51
CA GLY A 32 -2.27 3.19 -5.45
C GLY A 32 -1.20 2.49 -4.62
N PHE A 33 0.06 2.93 -4.67
CA PHE A 33 1.07 2.48 -3.71
C PHE A 33 0.64 2.87 -2.28
N PRO A 34 0.80 1.98 -1.28
CA PRO A 34 0.35 2.25 0.07
C PRO A 34 1.04 3.47 0.69
N PRO A 35 0.29 4.37 1.35
CA PRO A 35 0.90 5.48 2.08
C PRO A 35 1.64 4.96 3.32
N PRO A 36 2.57 5.76 3.88
CA PRO A 36 3.18 5.46 5.16
C PRO A 36 2.12 5.44 6.28
N ILE A 37 2.39 4.67 7.32
CA ILE A 37 1.51 4.49 8.48
C ILE A 37 1.46 5.80 9.27
N THR A 38 0.27 6.35 9.45
CA THR A 38 0.05 7.56 10.27
C THR A 38 0.62 7.38 11.67
N GLY A 39 1.43 8.33 12.11
CA GLY A 39 2.08 8.29 13.42
C GLY A 39 3.41 7.53 13.45
N LEU A 40 3.81 6.89 12.34
CA LEU A 40 5.12 6.27 12.18
C LEU A 40 5.85 6.89 10.99
N THR A 41 6.84 7.74 11.28
CA THR A 41 7.63 8.45 10.27
C THR A 41 8.30 7.49 9.30
N ASP A 42 7.96 7.60 8.02
CA ASP A 42 8.49 6.80 6.90
C ASP A 42 8.49 5.29 7.17
N ARG A 43 7.34 4.79 7.66
CA ARG A 43 7.09 3.35 7.83
C ARG A 43 5.92 2.87 7.02
N TRP A 44 6.07 1.74 6.34
CA TRP A 44 5.01 1.11 5.56
C TRP A 44 4.64 -0.26 6.11
N SER A 45 3.38 -0.65 5.98
CA SER A 45 2.97 -2.04 6.26
C SER A 45 3.65 -2.98 5.27
N ILE A 46 4.36 -4.00 5.79
CA ILE A 46 5.00 -5.02 4.96
C ILE A 46 3.96 -5.69 4.07
N ILE A 47 2.80 -6.05 4.64
CA ILE A 47 1.72 -6.74 3.92
C ILE A 47 1.23 -5.90 2.74
N ASN A 48 1.00 -4.60 2.95
CA ASN A 48 0.45 -3.75 1.89
C ASN A 48 1.48 -3.52 0.76
N VAL A 49 2.76 -3.33 1.10
CA VAL A 49 3.83 -3.15 0.12
C VAL A 49 4.01 -4.43 -0.72
N ILE A 50 4.11 -5.58 -0.06
CA ILE A 50 4.27 -6.88 -0.75
C ILE A 50 3.05 -7.20 -1.61
N ASN A 51 1.84 -6.94 -1.12
CA ASN A 51 0.62 -7.13 -1.91
C ASN A 51 0.61 -6.21 -3.14
N TRP A 52 1.00 -4.94 -3.02
CA TRP A 52 1.05 -4.02 -4.15
C TRP A 52 2.09 -4.45 -5.20
N VAL A 53 3.28 -4.88 -4.75
CA VAL A 53 4.37 -5.35 -5.62
C VAL A 53 3.99 -6.64 -6.33
N ASN A 54 3.39 -7.61 -5.63
CA ASN A 54 2.94 -8.87 -6.20
C ASN A 54 1.73 -8.73 -7.14
N SER A 55 1.02 -7.60 -7.09
CA SER A 55 -0.13 -7.31 -7.95
C SER A 55 0.22 -6.52 -9.21
N ASP A 56 1.51 -6.44 -9.58
CA ASP A 56 2.00 -5.71 -10.77
C ASP A 56 1.57 -4.23 -10.81
N GLY A 57 1.46 -3.58 -9.65
CA GLY A 57 1.02 -2.18 -9.57
C GLY A 57 -0.43 -1.95 -10.01
N ARG A 58 -1.21 -3.01 -10.21
CA ARG A 58 -2.67 -2.89 -10.33
C ARG A 58 -3.19 -2.60 -8.92
N PRO A 59 -4.13 -1.65 -8.77
CA PRO A 59 -4.78 -1.46 -7.49
C PRO A 59 -5.35 -2.82 -7.08
N ASN A 60 -4.75 -3.44 -6.07
CA ASN A 60 -5.44 -4.44 -5.28
C ASN A 60 -6.67 -3.69 -4.79
N THR A 61 -7.81 -3.97 -5.40
CA THR A 61 -9.10 -3.62 -4.85
C THR A 61 -9.00 -4.05 -3.38
N PRO A 62 -9.09 -3.14 -2.40
CA PRO A 62 -9.17 -3.59 -1.02
C PRO A 62 -10.28 -4.64 -0.96
N PRO A 63 -10.18 -5.71 -0.15
CA PRO A 63 -11.32 -6.57 0.09
C PRO A 63 -12.45 -5.63 0.48
N GLN A 64 -13.40 -5.43 -0.43
CA GLN A 64 -14.47 -4.47 -0.26
C GLN A 64 -15.18 -4.98 0.99
N PRO A 65 -15.16 -4.24 2.11
CA PRO A 65 -15.84 -4.72 3.28
C PRO A 65 -17.31 -4.81 2.85
N SER A 66 -17.83 -6.03 2.83
CA SER A 66 -19.19 -6.35 2.41
C SER A 66 -20.17 -5.79 3.45
N TYR A 67 -20.27 -4.46 3.52
CA TYR A 67 -21.22 -3.70 4.32
C TYR A 67 -22.12 -2.89 3.37
N ALA A 68 -22.66 -3.55 2.34
CA ALA A 68 -23.72 -2.97 1.53
C ALA A 68 -24.56 -4.10 0.92
N SER A 69 -25.43 -4.68 1.74
CA SER A 69 -26.71 -5.27 1.31
C SER A 69 -27.62 -5.50 2.52
N ASN A 70 -27.77 -4.48 3.37
CA ASN A 70 -28.90 -4.40 4.31
C ASN A 70 -29.65 -3.10 4.05
N SER A 71 -30.38 -3.05 2.94
CA SER A 71 -31.49 -2.12 2.73
C SER A 71 -32.67 -2.91 2.16
N THR A 72 -33.46 -3.44 3.09
CA THR A 72 -34.92 -3.57 3.12
C THR A 72 -35.69 -3.19 1.85
N LEU A 73 -36.61 -4.06 1.42
CA LEU A 73 -37.99 -3.80 0.96
C LEU A 73 -38.65 -5.16 0.63
N LEU A 74 -39.50 -5.70 1.51
CA LEU A 74 -40.98 -5.63 1.39
C LEU A 74 -41.50 -6.07 0.01
N SER A 75 -41.94 -7.33 -0.09
CA SER A 75 -43.11 -7.79 -0.86
C SER A 75 -43.57 -9.13 -0.28
#